data_AF-A0A8H6LI83-F1
#
_entry.id   AF-A0A8H6LI83-F1
#
_cell.length_a   1.000
_cell.length_b   1.000
_cell.length_c   1.000
_cell.angle_alpha   90.00
_cell.angle_beta   90.00
_cell.angle_gamma   90.00
#
_symmetry.space_group_name_H-M   'P 1'
#
loop_
_entity.id
_entity.type
_entity.pdbx_description
1 polymer ?
#
loop_
_entity_poly.entity_id
_entity_poly.type
_entity_poly.pdbx_seq_one_letter_code
_entity_poly.pdbx_strand_id
1 'polypeptide(L)'
;MTIGGTPWLFLNSRRAVTALLDQKAAIYSSRQKLPMASEVISGNKRLLLMPYGPEWRKQRKAMHKILNNTKSNVFQPFQDLESRALLYHYMDKPDRWWEANARFANSIVMSVTYGKRSGLGDPDLANLLNNADRFIPYLMPGQALVDIFPGLLKLPIPSSWQPWRWWGDALHRSTKRPESVCGQHSGLEQLVHCGII
;
A
#
# COMPACT_ATOMS: atom_id res chain seq x y z
N MET A 1 -12.75 -10.42 24.12
CA MET A 1 -13.98 -9.71 23.70
C MET A 1 -14.36 -10.24 22.32
N THR A 2 -15.64 -10.47 22.04
CA THR A 2 -16.10 -10.93 20.71
C THR A 2 -16.70 -9.76 19.94
N ILE A 3 -16.26 -9.54 18.70
CA ILE A 3 -16.78 -8.51 17.80
C ILE A 3 -17.16 -9.23 16.49
N GLY A 4 -18.42 -9.11 16.07
CA GLY A 4 -18.89 -9.75 14.84
C GLY A 4 -18.72 -11.28 14.82
N GLY A 5 -18.86 -11.95 15.98
CA GLY A 5 -18.66 -13.40 16.11
C GLY A 5 -17.19 -13.86 16.13
N THR A 6 -16.23 -12.98 15.89
CA THR A 6 -14.80 -13.29 15.95
C THR A 6 -14.24 -12.90 17.32
N PRO A 7 -13.47 -13.75 18.01
CA PRO A 7 -12.81 -13.39 19.26
C PRO A 7 -11.60 -12.47 19.00
N TRP A 8 -11.58 -11.32 19.67
CA TRP A 8 -10.50 -10.36 19.65
C TRP A 8 -9.70 -10.41 20.95
N LEU A 9 -8.37 -10.44 20.79
CA LEU A 9 -7.39 -10.36 21.87
C LEU A 9 -6.62 -9.05 21.75
N PHE A 10 -6.77 -8.18 22.75
CA PHE A 10 -6.06 -6.90 22.83
C PHE A 10 -4.82 -7.05 23.70
N LEU A 11 -3.66 -6.68 23.16
CA LEU A 11 -2.37 -6.78 23.85
C LEU A 11 -2.03 -5.42 24.51
N ASN A 12 -2.27 -5.31 25.80
CA ASN A 12 -2.08 -4.05 26.55
C ASN A 12 -0.77 -3.98 27.35
N SER A 13 0.09 -5.01 27.30
CA SER A 13 1.36 -5.02 28.03
C SER A 13 2.54 -5.30 27.11
N ARG A 14 3.68 -4.62 27.36
CA ARG A 14 4.93 -4.86 26.62
C ARG A 14 5.34 -6.33 26.68
N ARG A 15 5.24 -6.96 27.85
CA ARG A 15 5.58 -8.38 28.04
C ARG A 15 4.76 -9.28 27.10
N ALA A 16 3.45 -9.06 27.00
CA ALA A 16 2.59 -9.85 26.11
C ALA A 16 2.92 -9.58 24.62
N VAL A 17 3.17 -8.32 24.25
CA VAL A 17 3.55 -7.95 22.88
C VAL A 17 4.86 -8.63 22.47
N THR A 18 5.91 -8.56 23.29
CA THR A 18 7.19 -9.23 22.99
C THR A 18 7.06 -10.75 22.94
N ALA A 19 6.32 -11.35 23.87
CA ALA A 19 6.12 -12.80 23.89
C ALA A 19 5.37 -13.32 22.65
N LEU A 20 4.42 -12.55 22.10
CA LEU A 20 3.58 -13.00 20.99
C LEU A 20 4.10 -12.52 19.62
N LEU A 21 4.45 -11.24 19.48
CA LEU A 21 4.80 -10.64 18.19
C LEU A 21 6.28 -10.77 17.83
N ASP A 22 7.16 -10.99 18.80
CA ASP A 22 8.60 -11.15 18.57
C ASP A 22 9.00 -12.62 18.72
N GLN A 23 8.92 -13.16 19.95
CA GLN A 23 9.33 -14.54 20.23
C GLN A 23 8.51 -15.59 19.48
N LYS A 24 7.22 -15.33 19.24
CA LYS A 24 6.29 -16.22 18.52
C LYS A 24 5.80 -15.62 17.20
N ALA A 25 6.59 -14.72 16.60
CA ALA A 25 6.23 -14.03 15.36
C ALA A 25 5.76 -14.97 14.24
N ALA A 26 6.39 -16.13 14.09
CA ALA A 26 6.06 -17.10 13.03
C ALA A 26 4.62 -17.64 13.12
N ILE A 27 4.00 -17.62 14.31
CA ILE A 27 2.65 -18.11 14.57
C ILE A 27 1.64 -16.96 14.46
N TYR A 28 1.98 -15.78 15.00
CA TYR A 28 1.03 -14.65 15.16
C TYR A 28 1.16 -13.55 14.09
N SER A 29 2.11 -13.63 13.16
CA SER A 29 2.32 -12.59 12.13
C SER A 29 1.37 -12.66 10.94
N SER A 30 0.45 -13.62 10.90
CA SER A 30 -0.53 -13.69 9.80
C SER A 30 -1.52 -12.53 9.84
N ARG A 31 -2.13 -12.22 8.70
CA ARG A 31 -3.12 -11.15 8.56
C ARG A 31 -4.52 -11.72 8.58
N GLN A 32 -5.43 -11.00 9.24
CA GLN A 32 -6.87 -11.26 9.11
C GLN A 32 -7.28 -11.15 7.64
N LYS A 33 -8.23 -11.98 7.21
CA LYS A 33 -8.77 -11.91 5.86
C LYS A 33 -9.79 -10.78 5.80
N LEU A 34 -9.53 -9.82 4.91
CA LEU A 34 -10.45 -8.71 4.60
C LEU A 34 -10.80 -8.78 3.11
N PRO A 35 -11.78 -9.61 2.70
CA PRO A 35 -12.09 -9.86 1.29
C PRO A 35 -12.22 -8.58 0.45
N MET A 36 -12.82 -7.53 0.97
CA MET A 36 -12.94 -6.26 0.23
C MET A 36 -11.56 -5.66 -0.06
N ALA A 37 -10.77 -5.45 0.98
CA ALA A 37 -9.48 -4.78 0.88
C ALA A 37 -8.42 -5.67 0.20
N SER A 38 -8.35 -6.95 0.53
CA SER A 38 -7.30 -7.88 0.06
C SER A 38 -7.59 -8.45 -1.31
N GLU A 39 -8.83 -8.90 -1.57
CA GLU A 39 -9.17 -9.61 -2.80
C GLU A 39 -9.72 -8.66 -3.87
N VAL A 40 -10.77 -7.90 -3.56
CA VAL A 40 -11.45 -7.06 -4.57
C VAL A 40 -10.59 -5.84 -4.93
N ILE A 41 -10.25 -5.00 -3.96
CA ILE A 41 -9.52 -3.76 -4.24
C ILE A 41 -8.04 -4.03 -4.57
N SER A 42 -7.43 -5.01 -3.92
CA SER A 42 -5.98 -5.27 -4.03
C SER A 42 -5.61 -6.42 -4.96
N GLY A 43 -6.57 -7.21 -5.46
CA GLY A 43 -6.30 -8.36 -6.32
C GLY A 43 -5.40 -9.42 -5.69
N ASN A 44 -5.36 -9.51 -4.35
CA ASN A 44 -4.45 -10.34 -3.56
C ASN A 44 -2.94 -10.04 -3.72
N LYS A 45 -2.58 -8.84 -4.20
CA LYS A 45 -1.19 -8.48 -4.51
C LYS A 45 -0.50 -7.58 -3.49
N ARG A 46 -1.24 -6.96 -2.56
CA ARG A 46 -0.65 -6.07 -1.55
C ARG A 46 0.01 -6.89 -0.43
N LEU A 47 1.34 -6.80 -0.32
CA LEU A 47 2.11 -7.46 0.73
C LEU A 47 1.58 -7.16 2.15
N LEU A 48 1.07 -5.95 2.38
CA LEU A 48 0.50 -5.50 3.66
C LEU A 48 -0.65 -6.39 4.15
N LEU A 49 -1.48 -6.88 3.23
CA LEU A 49 -2.68 -7.68 3.51
C LEU A 49 -2.49 -9.17 3.28
N MET A 50 -1.34 -9.56 2.75
CA MET A 50 -1.08 -10.94 2.41
C MET A 50 -0.92 -11.79 3.69
N PRO A 51 -1.61 -12.95 3.78
CA PRO A 51 -1.43 -13.89 4.89
C PRO A 51 0.02 -14.38 4.98
N TYR A 52 0.47 -14.68 6.19
CA TYR A 52 1.82 -15.20 6.37
C TYR A 52 1.96 -16.58 5.71
N GLY A 53 2.97 -16.72 4.85
CA GLY A 53 3.20 -17.94 4.08
C GLY A 53 4.41 -17.83 3.14
N PRO A 54 4.64 -18.84 2.29
CA PRO A 54 5.77 -18.86 1.36
C PRO A 54 5.81 -17.64 0.42
N GLU A 55 4.66 -17.22 -0.11
CA GLU A 55 4.57 -16.07 -1.02
C GLU A 55 4.90 -14.75 -0.30
N TRP A 56 4.35 -14.54 0.90
CA TRP A 56 4.69 -13.38 1.73
C TRP A 56 6.19 -13.33 2.02
N ARG A 57 6.80 -14.46 2.42
CA ARG A 57 8.24 -14.55 2.69
C ARG A 57 9.07 -14.23 1.45
N LYS A 58 8.66 -14.71 0.27
CA LYS A 58 9.31 -14.44 -1.01
C LYS A 58 9.31 -12.95 -1.34
N GLN A 59 8.15 -12.30 -1.30
CA GLN A 59 8.01 -10.87 -1.57
C GLN A 59 8.77 -10.03 -0.53
N ARG A 60 8.64 -10.37 0.75
CA ARG A 60 9.34 -9.68 1.84
C ARG A 60 10.86 -9.81 1.71
N LYS A 61 11.38 -10.97 1.29
CA LYS A 61 12.81 -11.18 1.02
C LYS A 61 13.29 -10.31 -0.13
N ALA A 62 12.51 -10.17 -1.20
CA ALA A 62 12.86 -9.29 -2.32
C ALA A 62 12.92 -7.82 -1.88
N MET A 63 11.89 -7.32 -1.18
CA MET A 63 11.88 -5.95 -0.66
C MET A 63 13.03 -5.69 0.33
N HIS A 64 13.28 -6.61 1.25
CA HIS A 64 14.36 -6.46 2.22
C HIS A 64 15.76 -6.43 1.59
N LYS A 65 16.00 -7.03 0.42
CA LYS A 65 17.29 -6.91 -0.27
C LYS A 65 17.59 -5.49 -0.73
N ILE A 66 16.55 -4.70 -1.00
CA ILE A 66 16.65 -3.31 -1.44
C ILE A 66 16.72 -2.41 -0.20
N LEU A 67 15.78 -2.58 0.73
CA LEU A 67 15.62 -1.74 1.93
C LEU A 67 16.48 -2.20 3.13
N ASN A 68 17.53 -2.98 2.91
CA ASN A 68 18.39 -3.43 4.00
C ASN A 68 19.20 -2.24 4.55
N ASN A 69 19.45 -2.24 5.86
CA ASN A 69 20.21 -1.20 6.54
C ASN A 69 21.63 -1.02 5.96
N THR A 70 22.25 -2.10 5.47
CA THR A 70 23.57 -2.07 4.82
C THR A 70 23.58 -1.23 3.53
N LYS A 71 22.42 -1.00 2.89
CA LYS A 71 22.29 -0.19 1.68
C LYS A 71 21.71 1.21 1.94
N SER A 72 21.55 1.60 3.20
CA SER A 72 20.98 2.90 3.59
C SER A 72 21.72 4.09 2.96
N ASN A 73 23.05 4.02 2.85
CA ASN A 73 23.89 5.05 2.22
C ASN A 73 23.52 5.35 0.75
N VAL A 74 22.93 4.38 0.03
CA VAL A 74 22.49 4.58 -1.36
C VAL A 74 21.32 5.57 -1.45
N PHE A 75 20.51 5.67 -0.40
CA PHE A 75 19.35 6.57 -0.35
C PHE A 75 19.70 7.98 0.12
N GLN A 76 20.83 8.14 0.80
CA GLN A 76 21.28 9.41 1.36
C GLN A 76 21.32 10.58 0.35
N PRO A 77 21.88 10.45 -0.87
CA PRO A 77 21.89 11.57 -1.83
C PRO A 77 20.49 11.98 -2.28
N PHE A 78 19.55 11.03 -2.40
CA PHE A 78 18.16 11.33 -2.73
C PHE A 78 17.48 12.06 -1.57
N GLN A 79 17.68 11.60 -0.33
CA GLN A 79 17.14 12.26 0.85
C GLN A 79 17.68 13.69 0.98
N ASP A 80 18.98 13.90 0.84
CA ASP A 80 19.60 15.24 0.92
C ASP A 80 19.02 16.21 -0.12
N LEU A 81 18.94 15.76 -1.38
CA LEU A 81 18.37 16.55 -2.46
C LEU A 81 16.90 16.91 -2.18
N GLU A 82 16.10 15.94 -1.75
CA GLU A 82 14.69 16.19 -1.50
C GLU A 82 14.44 16.98 -0.21
N SER A 83 15.34 16.89 0.78
CA SER A 83 15.28 17.69 1.99
C SER A 83 15.50 19.18 1.69
N ARG A 84 16.40 19.51 0.75
CA ARG A 84 16.59 20.89 0.28
C ARG A 84 15.34 21.44 -0.41
N ALA A 85 14.70 20.62 -1.25
CA ALA A 85 13.44 20.99 -1.89
C ALA A 85 12.30 21.16 -0.87
N LEU A 86 12.23 20.31 0.15
CA LEU A 86 11.28 20.42 1.25
C LEU A 86 11.43 21.76 1.99
N LEU A 87 12.65 22.12 2.38
CA LEU A 87 12.93 23.38 3.06
C LEU A 87 12.58 24.60 2.18
N TYR A 88 12.87 24.52 0.88
CA TYR A 88 12.45 25.55 -0.07
C TYR A 88 10.93 25.73 -0.07
N HIS A 89 10.16 24.64 -0.14
CA HIS A 89 8.70 24.71 -0.13
C HIS A 89 8.13 25.22 1.20
N TYR A 90 8.78 24.94 2.33
CA TYR A 90 8.40 25.52 3.61
C TYR A 90 8.58 27.04 3.64
N MET A 91 9.62 27.56 3.00
CA MET A 91 9.84 29.01 2.89
C MET A 91 8.88 29.68 1.91
N ASP A 92 8.56 29.01 0.79
CA ASP A 92 7.65 29.55 -0.23
C ASP A 92 6.19 29.53 0.22
N LYS A 93 5.70 28.40 0.76
CA LYS A 93 4.30 28.19 1.17
C LYS A 93 4.20 27.39 2.48
N PRO A 94 4.43 28.02 3.64
CA PRO A 94 4.39 27.33 4.93
C PRO A 94 3.02 26.72 5.25
N ASP A 95 1.93 27.31 4.76
CA ASP A 95 0.56 26.81 4.98
C ASP A 95 0.29 25.44 4.34
N ARG A 96 1.13 25.03 3.38
CA ARG A 96 1.02 23.76 2.65
C ARG A 96 2.13 22.77 3.02
N TRP A 97 2.60 22.83 4.27
CA TRP A 97 3.65 21.94 4.78
C TRP A 97 3.35 20.46 4.54
N TRP A 98 2.10 20.02 4.70
CA TRP A 98 1.69 18.63 4.53
C TRP A 98 1.87 18.14 3.09
N GLU A 99 1.58 18.99 2.11
CA GLU A 99 1.76 18.70 0.68
C GLU A 99 3.26 18.55 0.36
N ALA A 100 4.09 19.45 0.90
CA ALA A 100 5.53 19.39 0.74
C ALA A 100 6.13 18.11 1.34
N ASN A 101 5.64 17.64 2.50
CA ASN A 101 6.05 16.36 3.10
C ASN A 101 5.62 15.15 2.26
N ALA A 102 4.37 15.14 1.79
CA ALA A 102 3.89 14.07 0.93
C ALA A 102 4.73 13.97 -0.35
N ARG A 103 5.06 15.12 -0.95
CA ARG A 103 5.95 15.22 -2.11
C ARG A 103 7.37 14.76 -1.80
N PHE A 104 7.93 15.14 -0.65
CA PHE A 104 9.26 14.68 -0.20
C PHE A 104 9.32 13.16 -0.13
N ALA A 105 8.39 12.53 0.59
CA ALA A 105 8.35 11.08 0.74
C ALA A 105 8.13 10.38 -0.61
N ASN A 106 7.18 10.87 -1.42
CA ASN A 106 6.89 10.28 -2.71
C ASN A 106 8.07 10.41 -3.68
N SER A 107 8.72 11.57 -3.75
CA SER A 107 9.83 11.79 -4.67
C SER A 107 11.03 10.88 -4.36
N ILE A 108 11.32 10.62 -3.07
CA ILE A 108 12.38 9.67 -2.69
C ILE A 108 12.03 8.27 -3.18
N VAL A 109 10.82 7.78 -2.88
CA VAL A 109 10.38 6.44 -3.30
C VAL A 109 10.41 6.32 -4.81
N MET A 110 9.81 7.27 -5.53
CA MET A 110 9.75 7.29 -6.99
C MET A 110 11.14 7.39 -7.63
N SER A 111 12.07 8.14 -7.04
CA SER A 111 13.44 8.24 -7.56
C SER A 111 14.19 6.93 -7.41
N VAL A 112 14.01 6.24 -6.29
CA VAL A 112 14.66 4.96 -6.01
C VAL A 112 14.08 3.83 -6.85
N THR A 113 12.76 3.79 -7.03
CA THR A 113 12.09 2.66 -7.69
C THR A 113 11.93 2.85 -9.19
N TYR A 114 11.72 4.08 -9.65
CA TYR A 114 11.42 4.41 -11.05
C TYR A 114 12.38 5.42 -11.67
N GLY A 115 13.36 5.93 -10.92
CA GLY A 115 14.28 6.97 -11.42
C GLY A 115 13.61 8.32 -11.68
N LYS A 116 12.37 8.53 -11.21
CA LYS A 116 11.57 9.74 -11.46
C LYS A 116 11.38 10.55 -10.17
N ARG A 117 11.60 11.85 -10.26
CA ARG A 117 11.27 12.80 -9.18
C ARG A 117 9.82 13.28 -9.32
N SER A 118 9.15 13.50 -8.19
CA SER A 118 7.83 14.13 -8.17
C SER A 118 7.93 15.63 -7.93
N GLY A 119 7.10 16.41 -8.62
CA GLY A 119 6.93 17.84 -8.39
C GLY A 119 5.93 18.15 -7.28
N LEU A 120 5.88 19.41 -6.85
CA LEU A 120 4.76 19.91 -6.04
C LEU A 120 3.51 19.98 -6.92
N GLY A 121 2.35 19.51 -6.42
CA GLY A 121 1.13 19.39 -7.23
C GLY A 121 1.18 18.32 -8.32
N ASP A 122 2.08 17.33 -8.24
CA ASP A 122 2.16 16.22 -9.19
C ASP A 122 0.82 15.45 -9.23
N PRO A 123 0.15 15.35 -10.40
CA PRO A 123 -1.13 14.66 -10.51
C PRO A 123 -1.03 13.18 -10.11
N ASP A 124 0.13 12.55 -10.30
CA ASP A 124 0.35 11.16 -9.89
C ASP A 124 0.32 11.02 -8.36
N LEU A 125 0.91 11.98 -7.64
CA LEU A 125 0.89 12.03 -6.18
C LEU A 125 -0.53 12.31 -5.67
N ALA A 126 -1.24 13.26 -6.27
CA ALA A 126 -2.62 13.54 -5.91
C ALA A 126 -3.51 12.31 -6.09
N ASN A 127 -3.37 11.60 -7.22
CA ASN A 127 -4.08 10.34 -7.47
C ASN A 127 -3.71 9.25 -6.46
N LEU A 128 -2.43 9.13 -6.10
CA LEU A 128 -1.96 8.18 -5.09
C LEU A 128 -2.59 8.44 -3.72
N LEU A 129 -2.59 9.69 -3.26
CA LEU A 129 -3.18 10.10 -1.98
C LEU A 129 -4.70 9.90 -1.98
N ASN A 130 -5.39 10.34 -3.04
CA ASN A 130 -6.84 10.14 -3.18
C ASN A 130 -7.23 8.66 -3.16
N ASN A 131 -6.45 7.80 -3.82
CA ASN A 131 -6.67 6.35 -3.79
C ASN A 131 -6.40 5.77 -2.40
N ALA A 132 -5.40 6.28 -1.69
CA ALA A 132 -5.10 5.87 -0.32
C ALA A 132 -6.25 6.23 0.63
N ASP A 133 -6.78 7.46 0.56
CA ASP A 133 -7.89 7.92 1.39
C ASP A 133 -9.17 7.11 1.18
N ARG A 134 -9.43 6.69 -0.07
CA ARG A 134 -10.56 5.79 -0.38
C ARG A 134 -10.32 4.36 0.08
N PHE A 135 -9.07 3.92 0.16
CA PHE A 135 -8.71 2.54 0.52
C PHE A 135 -8.63 2.32 2.03
N ILE A 136 -8.02 3.26 2.78
CA ILE A 136 -7.75 3.14 4.22
C ILE A 136 -8.98 2.74 5.04
N PRO A 137 -10.19 3.28 4.80
CA PRO A 137 -11.38 2.86 5.53
C PRO A 137 -11.62 1.35 5.47
N TYR A 138 -11.40 0.71 4.32
CA TYR A 138 -11.62 -0.74 4.15
C TYR A 138 -10.61 -1.62 4.90
N LEU A 139 -9.57 -1.05 5.53
CA LEU A 139 -8.69 -1.80 6.43
C LEU A 139 -9.32 -2.06 7.80
N MET A 140 -10.33 -1.26 8.18
CA MET A 140 -11.06 -1.46 9.41
C MET A 140 -12.08 -2.59 9.25
N PRO A 141 -12.08 -3.60 10.14
CA PRO A 141 -13.07 -4.66 10.11
C PRO A 141 -14.50 -4.09 10.16
N GLY A 142 -15.39 -4.62 9.31
CA GLY A 142 -16.81 -4.27 9.31
C GLY A 142 -17.20 -3.07 8.46
N GLN A 143 -16.25 -2.41 7.78
CA GLN A 143 -16.57 -1.32 6.84
C GLN A 143 -17.25 -1.81 5.55
N ALA A 144 -16.98 -3.04 5.12
CA ALA A 144 -17.68 -3.67 4.02
C ALA A 144 -18.50 -4.87 4.49
N LEU A 145 -19.71 -5.02 3.96
CA LEU A 145 -20.59 -6.17 4.25
C LEU A 145 -19.93 -7.52 3.93
N VAL A 146 -19.08 -7.55 2.90
CA VAL A 146 -18.33 -8.76 2.49
C VAL A 146 -17.26 -9.19 3.49
N ASP A 147 -16.82 -8.29 4.37
CA ASP A 147 -15.87 -8.64 5.44
C ASP A 147 -16.57 -9.31 6.62
N ILE A 148 -17.85 -8.98 6.86
CA ILE A 148 -18.69 -9.61 7.89
C ILE A 148 -19.23 -10.96 7.39
N PHE A 149 -19.66 -11.00 6.12
CA PHE A 149 -20.23 -12.19 5.50
C PHE A 149 -19.47 -12.55 4.21
N PRO A 150 -18.35 -13.30 4.33
CA PRO A 150 -17.53 -13.69 3.19
C PRO A 150 -18.29 -14.48 2.11
N GLY A 151 -19.43 -15.08 2.46
CA GLY A 151 -20.31 -15.77 1.52
C GLY A 151 -20.85 -14.87 0.39
N LEU A 152 -21.03 -13.56 0.63
CA LEU A 152 -21.51 -12.63 -0.42
C LEU A 152 -20.57 -12.57 -1.61
N LEU A 153 -19.27 -12.79 -1.40
CA LEU A 153 -18.29 -12.77 -2.47
C LEU A 153 -18.44 -13.95 -3.44
N LYS A 154 -18.98 -15.08 -2.95
CA LYS A 154 -19.12 -16.34 -3.68
C LYS A 154 -20.48 -16.51 -4.37
N LEU A 155 -21.39 -15.55 -4.22
CA LEU A 155 -22.72 -15.64 -4.81
C LEU A 155 -22.62 -15.58 -6.35
N PRO A 156 -23.33 -16.45 -7.09
CA PRO A 156 -23.35 -16.47 -8.54
C PRO A 156 -24.30 -15.40 -9.11
N ILE A 157 -24.23 -14.18 -8.57
CA ILE A 157 -25.00 -13.03 -9.05
C ILE A 157 -24.12 -12.17 -9.97
N PRO A 158 -24.67 -11.57 -11.04
CA PRO A 158 -23.91 -10.70 -11.94
C PRO A 158 -23.20 -9.58 -11.18
N SER A 159 -21.98 -9.22 -11.59
CA SER A 159 -21.20 -8.16 -10.92
C SER A 159 -21.92 -6.80 -10.89
N SER A 160 -22.81 -6.53 -11.86
CA SER A 160 -23.63 -5.32 -11.90
C SER A 160 -24.61 -5.21 -10.73
N TRP A 161 -24.95 -6.33 -10.08
CA TRP A 161 -25.86 -6.41 -8.93
C TRP A 161 -25.11 -6.54 -7.60
N GLN A 162 -23.77 -6.40 -7.62
CA GLN A 162 -22.91 -6.47 -6.45
C GLN A 162 -22.29 -5.09 -6.18
N PRO A 163 -22.94 -4.22 -5.39
CA PRO A 163 -22.46 -2.87 -5.15
C PRO A 163 -21.05 -2.77 -4.54
N TRP A 164 -20.58 -3.83 -3.88
CA TRP A 164 -19.21 -3.91 -3.37
C TRP A 164 -18.19 -4.26 -4.48
N ARG A 165 -18.55 -5.08 -5.48
CA ARG A 165 -17.61 -5.50 -6.53
C ARG A 165 -17.32 -4.40 -7.53
N TRP A 166 -18.33 -3.83 -8.18
CA TRP A 166 -18.11 -2.74 -9.16
C TRP A 166 -17.34 -1.54 -8.56
N TRP A 167 -17.60 -1.19 -7.30
CA TRP A 167 -16.88 -0.15 -6.56
C TRP A 167 -15.44 -0.55 -6.25
N GLY A 168 -15.24 -1.75 -5.69
CA GLY A 168 -13.91 -2.26 -5.39
C GLY A 168 -13.07 -2.43 -6.66
N ASP A 169 -13.67 -2.89 -7.76
CA ASP A 169 -13.06 -3.03 -9.08
C ASP A 169 -12.73 -1.66 -9.69
N ALA A 170 -13.57 -0.65 -9.48
CA ALA A 170 -13.28 0.73 -9.90
C ALA A 170 -12.06 1.29 -9.16
N LEU A 171 -11.99 1.08 -7.84
CA LEU A 171 -10.84 1.48 -7.03
C LEU A 171 -9.58 0.65 -7.35
N HIS A 172 -9.74 -0.63 -7.68
CA HIS A 172 -8.66 -1.47 -8.16
C HIS A 172 -8.10 -0.94 -9.49
N ARG A 173 -8.99 -0.56 -10.43
CA ARG A 173 -8.60 0.06 -11.71
C ARG A 173 -7.90 1.39 -11.53
N SER A 174 -8.38 2.26 -10.62
CA SER A 174 -7.71 3.55 -10.36
C SER A 174 -6.34 3.41 -9.69
N THR A 175 -6.07 2.26 -9.04
CA THR A 175 -4.75 1.92 -8.50
C THR A 175 -3.81 1.35 -9.57
N LYS A 176 -4.34 0.87 -10.70
CA LYS A 176 -3.52 0.31 -11.79
C LYS A 176 -2.81 1.43 -12.57
N ARG A 177 -1.58 1.70 -12.10
CA ARG A 177 -0.49 2.52 -12.66
C ARG A 177 -0.81 3.98 -13.05
N PRO A 178 0.05 4.94 -12.65
CA PRO A 178 0.03 6.27 -13.24
C PRO A 178 0.45 6.18 -14.73
N GLU A 179 -0.31 6.81 -15.62
CA GLU A 179 -0.03 6.87 -17.07
C GLU A 179 1.39 7.35 -17.38
N SER A 180 1.94 8.21 -16.51
CA SER A 180 3.27 8.80 -16.66
C SER A 180 4.43 7.79 -16.61
N VAL A 181 4.23 6.61 -16.02
CA VAL A 181 5.29 5.58 -15.89
C VAL A 181 5.40 4.72 -17.15
N CYS A 182 4.31 4.52 -17.90
CA CYS A 182 4.37 3.75 -19.16
C CYS A 182 4.53 4.63 -20.41
N GLY A 183 4.32 5.95 -20.32
CA GLY A 183 4.51 6.88 -21.43
C GLY A 183 5.98 7.16 -21.83
N GLN A 184 6.96 6.79 -20.99
CA GLN A 184 8.39 7.09 -21.24
C GLN A 184 9.20 5.95 -21.87
N HIS A 185 8.65 4.74 -21.98
CA HIS A 185 9.29 3.63 -22.68
C HIS A 185 8.56 3.38 -24.00
N SER A 186 9.27 3.37 -25.13
CA SER A 186 8.71 3.01 -26.44
C SER A 186 9.16 1.60 -26.83
N GLY A 187 8.22 0.70 -27.13
CA GLY A 187 8.52 -0.64 -27.70
C GLY A 187 8.46 -1.80 -26.70
N LEU A 188 9.13 -2.92 -27.01
CA LEU A 188 9.12 -4.18 -26.26
C LEU A 188 9.53 -4.05 -24.78
N GLU A 189 10.22 -2.97 -24.40
CA GLU A 189 10.53 -2.62 -23.00
C GLU A 189 9.30 -2.24 -22.18
N GLN A 190 8.24 -1.70 -22.80
CA GLN A 190 6.94 -1.52 -22.13
C GLN A 190 6.39 -2.86 -21.65
N LEU A 191 6.53 -3.96 -22.38
CA LEU A 191 5.92 -5.23 -21.95
C LEU A 191 6.63 -5.85 -20.73
N VAL A 192 7.92 -5.57 -20.55
CA VAL A 192 8.72 -6.10 -19.42
C VAL A 192 8.62 -5.19 -18.19
N HIS A 193 8.62 -3.86 -18.36
CA HIS A 193 8.53 -2.90 -17.25
C HIS A 193 7.08 -2.54 -16.88
N CYS A 194 6.19 -2.50 -17.88
CA CYS A 194 4.75 -2.34 -17.72
C CYS A 194 4.08 -3.73 -17.52
N GLY A 195 4.81 -4.82 -17.30
CA GLY A 195 4.28 -6.16 -17.04
C GLY A 195 4.60 -6.70 -15.65
N ILE A 196 3.57 -6.87 -14.81
CA ILE A 196 3.55 -7.77 -13.64
C ILE A 196 4.60 -7.46 -12.54
N ILE A 197 4.14 -6.67 -11.56
CA ILE A 197 4.12 -7.09 -10.15
C ILE A 197 2.69 -6.82 -9.65
#